data_AF-A0A428YUC0-F1
#
_entry.id   AF-A0A428YUC0-F1
#
_cell.length_a   1.000
_cell.length_b   1.000
_cell.length_c   1.000
_cell.angle_alpha   90.00
_cell.angle_beta   90.00
_cell.angle_gamma   90.00
#
_symmetry.space_group_name_H-M   'P 1'
#
loop_
_entity.id
_entity.type
_entity.pdbx_description
1 polymer ?
#
loop_
_entity_poly.entity_id
_entity_poly.type
_entity_poly.pdbx_seq_one_letter_code
_entity_poly.pdbx_strand_id
1 'polypeptide(L)'
;METALAGVRERFVAKLGSASDCTFDKLTQWLQAYVDTGGQLLGKCLVRAEALAPVLTKTDQKSGWLKATMKAPMKTIPQRWDAVEAALNKGQALVVEGRGTEISGDKSKFANSTGFHAFVLLQVIEDGDGKKWFIGFDPDVSATTETQKLWNNLIRAAFDTTDKDEDLGKWNEKVKDLKADKLYEILTTMVLGTTTSGFGPLVRGYAIDRTKELEGAWRG
;
A
#
# COMPACT_ATOMS: atom_id res chain seq x y z
N MET A 1 15.89 -3.84 -13.35
CA MET A 1 14.50 -3.76 -12.85
C MET A 1 14.15 -4.94 -11.96
N GLU A 2 14.33 -6.18 -12.43
CA GLU A 2 13.96 -7.41 -11.70
C GLU A 2 14.64 -7.55 -10.33
N THR A 3 15.94 -7.24 -10.22
CA THR A 3 16.69 -7.33 -8.94
C THR A 3 16.17 -6.37 -7.87
N ALA A 4 15.73 -5.17 -8.26
CA ALA A 4 15.21 -4.18 -7.31
C ALA A 4 13.86 -4.61 -6.74
N LEU A 5 12.97 -5.15 -7.59
CA LEU A 5 11.67 -5.67 -7.18
C LEU A 5 11.81 -6.96 -6.36
N ALA A 6 12.75 -7.84 -6.69
CA ALA A 6 13.08 -9.00 -5.88
C ALA A 6 13.50 -8.59 -4.46
N GLY A 7 14.39 -7.59 -4.34
CA GLY A 7 14.79 -7.07 -3.03
C GLY A 7 13.66 -6.35 -2.26
N VAL A 8 12.64 -5.81 -2.94
CA VAL A 8 11.42 -5.32 -2.27
C VAL A 8 10.58 -6.50 -1.77
N ARG A 9 10.37 -7.53 -2.60
CA ARG A 9 9.59 -8.72 -2.26
C ARG A 9 10.17 -9.48 -1.07
N GLU A 10 11.49 -9.65 -1.04
CA GLU A 10 12.20 -10.28 0.09
C GLU A 10 11.90 -9.57 1.42
N ARG A 11 11.79 -8.24 1.43
CA ARG A 11 11.42 -7.49 2.63
C ARG A 11 10.01 -7.82 3.09
N PHE A 12 9.04 -7.94 2.18
CA PHE A 12 7.69 -8.38 2.54
C PHE A 12 7.71 -9.82 3.07
N VAL A 13 8.31 -10.76 2.35
CA VAL A 13 8.38 -12.18 2.75
C VAL A 13 8.97 -12.31 4.16
N ALA A 14 10.09 -11.64 4.42
CA ALA A 14 10.73 -11.68 5.74
C ALA A 14 9.87 -11.10 6.87
N LYS A 15 9.05 -10.08 6.60
CA LYS A 15 8.25 -9.39 7.62
C LYS A 15 6.84 -9.96 7.80
N LEU A 16 6.30 -10.61 6.78
CA LEU A 16 5.02 -11.33 6.87
C LEU A 16 5.11 -12.56 7.79
N GLY A 17 6.31 -13.10 8.00
CA GLY A 17 6.55 -14.20 8.94
C GLY A 17 5.87 -15.50 8.50
N SER A 18 5.46 -16.32 9.47
CA SER A 18 4.87 -17.64 9.23
C SER A 18 3.35 -17.68 9.48
N ALA A 19 2.72 -18.76 9.01
CA ALA A 19 1.29 -18.99 9.21
C ALA A 19 0.90 -19.15 10.69
N SER A 20 1.73 -19.80 11.51
CA SER A 20 1.42 -20.01 12.93
C SER A 20 1.39 -18.71 13.74
N ASP A 21 2.07 -17.67 13.25
CA ASP A 21 2.21 -16.38 13.94
C ASP A 21 1.23 -15.32 13.42
N CYS A 22 0.33 -15.68 12.50
CA CYS A 22 -0.57 -14.73 11.88
C CYS A 22 -1.86 -14.57 12.70
N THR A 23 -1.93 -13.47 13.45
CA THR A 23 -3.12 -13.08 14.21
C THR A 23 -3.97 -12.06 13.45
N PHE A 24 -5.21 -11.84 13.92
CA PHE A 24 -6.04 -10.76 13.39
C PHE A 24 -5.37 -9.38 13.57
N ASP A 25 -4.67 -9.17 14.69
CA ASP A 25 -3.90 -7.93 14.90
C ASP A 25 -2.82 -7.75 13.84
N LYS A 26 -2.10 -8.83 13.48
CA LYS A 26 -1.13 -8.79 12.38
C LYS A 26 -1.82 -8.45 11.07
N LEU A 27 -2.95 -9.08 10.76
CA LEU A 27 -3.72 -8.77 9.55
C LEU A 27 -4.07 -7.27 9.50
N THR A 28 -4.56 -6.71 10.61
CA THR A 28 -5.00 -5.30 10.67
C THR A 28 -3.85 -4.28 10.71
N GLN A 29 -2.63 -4.69 11.10
CA GLN A 29 -1.42 -3.88 10.97
C GLN A 29 -1.05 -3.67 9.50
N TRP A 30 -1.24 -4.70 8.67
CA TRP A 30 -0.91 -4.67 7.24
C TRP A 30 -2.05 -4.13 6.38
N LEU A 31 -3.28 -4.54 6.69
CA LEU A 31 -4.45 -4.31 5.84
C LEU A 31 -5.47 -3.42 6.54
N GLN A 32 -6.04 -2.51 5.76
CA GLN A 32 -7.28 -1.83 6.09
C GLN A 32 -8.41 -2.50 5.32
N ALA A 33 -9.17 -3.34 6.02
CA ALA A 33 -10.40 -3.93 5.51
C ALA A 33 -11.58 -2.97 5.66
N TYR A 34 -12.60 -3.12 4.81
CA TYR A 34 -13.88 -2.44 4.95
C TYR A 34 -14.61 -2.98 6.17
N VAL A 35 -14.57 -2.27 7.30
CA VAL A 35 -15.21 -2.76 8.55
C VAL A 35 -16.59 -2.15 8.82
N ASP A 36 -17.08 -1.19 8.03
CA ASP A 36 -18.39 -0.57 8.30
C ASP A 36 -19.33 -0.48 7.10
N THR A 37 -20.62 -0.70 7.38
CA THR A 37 -21.81 -0.50 6.52
C THR A 37 -22.07 0.97 6.14
N GLY A 38 -21.15 1.89 6.46
CA GLY A 38 -21.24 3.32 6.17
C GLY A 38 -19.91 4.00 5.84
N GLY A 39 -18.84 3.22 5.58
CA GLY A 39 -17.61 3.64 4.91
C GLY A 39 -17.06 5.02 5.25
N GLN A 40 -16.42 5.19 6.41
CA GLN A 40 -15.50 6.32 6.55
C GLN A 40 -14.25 6.06 5.70
N LEU A 41 -14.19 6.78 4.59
CA LEU A 41 -13.10 6.90 3.62
C LEU A 41 -11.76 7.42 4.19
N LEU A 42 -11.62 7.55 5.53
CA LEU A 42 -10.46 8.11 6.22
C LEU A 42 -10.28 7.46 7.60
N GLY A 43 -10.13 6.15 7.65
CA GLY A 43 -9.96 5.40 8.91
C GLY A 43 -8.64 4.66 9.04
N LYS A 44 -7.56 5.36 9.40
CA LYS A 44 -6.23 4.81 9.78
C LYS A 44 -5.29 4.32 8.67
N CYS A 45 -5.53 4.61 7.37
CA CYS A 45 -4.53 4.37 6.30
C CYS A 45 -3.18 5.00 6.64
N LEU A 46 -3.21 6.25 7.12
CA LEU A 46 -2.01 6.98 7.53
C LEU A 46 -1.27 6.27 8.67
N VAL A 47 -2.00 5.88 9.72
CA VAL A 47 -1.43 5.17 10.87
C VAL A 47 -0.76 3.87 10.42
N ARG A 48 -1.37 3.14 9.49
CA ARG A 48 -0.79 1.93 8.91
C ARG A 48 0.43 2.23 8.05
N ALA A 49 0.35 3.23 7.17
CA ALA A 49 1.47 3.63 6.33
C ALA A 49 2.68 4.06 7.18
N GLU A 50 2.46 4.82 8.25
CA GLU A 50 3.48 5.21 9.23
C GLU A 50 4.08 4.00 9.95
N ALA A 51 3.25 3.04 10.36
CA ALA A 51 3.72 1.82 11.03
C ALA A 51 4.49 0.88 10.09
N LEU A 52 4.08 0.79 8.82
CA LEU A 52 4.66 -0.11 7.82
C LEU A 52 5.90 0.45 7.14
N ALA A 53 6.05 1.77 7.03
CA ALA A 53 7.24 2.33 6.39
C ALA A 53 8.56 1.90 7.07
N PRO A 54 8.71 1.92 8.41
CA PRO A 54 9.87 1.35 9.09
C PRO A 54 10.06 -0.16 8.81
N VAL A 55 8.95 -0.92 8.76
CA VAL A 55 8.97 -2.37 8.51
C VAL A 55 9.48 -2.71 7.12
N LEU A 56 9.11 -1.90 6.12
CA LEU A 56 9.42 -2.09 4.70
C LEU A 56 10.71 -1.42 4.24
N THR A 57 11.36 -0.67 5.13
CA THR A 57 12.68 -0.06 4.92
C THR A 57 13.80 -1.09 5.07
N LYS A 58 14.87 -0.98 4.28
CA LYS A 58 16.07 -1.82 4.48
C LYS A 58 16.69 -1.57 5.85
N THR A 59 17.29 -2.60 6.45
CA THR A 59 17.78 -2.59 7.85
C THR A 59 18.75 -1.46 8.18
N ASP A 60 19.55 -1.00 7.22
CA ASP A 60 20.56 0.05 7.34
C ASP A 60 20.03 1.46 7.01
N GLN A 61 18.75 1.57 6.67
CA GLN A 61 18.09 2.82 6.29
C GLN A 61 17.03 3.22 7.32
N LYS A 62 16.66 4.51 7.33
CA LYS A 62 15.52 5.02 8.09
C LYS A 62 14.37 5.29 7.16
N SER A 63 13.14 4.92 7.55
CA SER A 63 11.94 5.35 6.82
C SER A 63 11.80 6.87 6.88
N GLY A 64 10.95 7.43 6.03
CA GLY A 64 10.73 8.88 6.00
C GLY A 64 9.35 9.26 5.52
N TRP A 65 9.13 10.56 5.44
CA TRP A 65 7.95 11.16 4.85
C TRP A 65 8.32 11.82 3.54
N LEU A 66 7.59 11.53 2.47
CA LEU A 66 7.83 12.15 1.18
C LEU A 66 7.67 13.68 1.27
N LYS A 67 6.69 14.17 2.04
CA LYS A 67 6.47 15.62 2.26
C LYS A 67 7.70 16.33 2.85
N ALA A 68 8.53 15.66 3.64
CA ALA A 68 9.74 16.26 4.19
C ALA A 68 10.77 16.55 3.09
N THR A 69 10.94 15.61 2.15
CA THR A 69 11.81 15.79 0.98
C THR A 69 11.24 16.84 0.02
N MET A 70 9.92 16.86 -0.18
CA MET A 70 9.24 17.79 -1.08
C MET A 70 9.18 19.24 -0.56
N LYS A 71 9.42 19.47 0.73
CA LYS A 71 9.43 20.82 1.34
C LYS A 71 10.85 21.38 1.55
N ALA A 72 11.88 20.78 0.96
CA ALA A 72 13.26 21.24 1.12
C ALA A 72 13.45 22.63 0.48
N PRO A 73 13.65 23.72 1.27
CA PRO A 73 13.48 25.11 0.81
C PRO A 73 14.51 25.55 -0.24
N MET A 74 15.68 24.90 -0.28
CA MET A 74 16.78 25.26 -1.17
C MET A 74 16.88 24.37 -2.43
N LYS A 75 15.93 23.46 -2.64
CA LYS A 75 15.92 22.54 -3.79
C LYS A 75 14.82 22.93 -4.77
N THR A 76 15.11 22.83 -6.08
CA THR A 76 14.08 22.90 -7.13
C THR A 76 13.19 21.66 -7.13
N ILE A 77 12.02 21.71 -7.77
CA ILE A 77 11.12 20.54 -7.88
C ILE A 77 11.85 19.30 -8.43
N PRO A 78 12.62 19.38 -9.55
CA PRO A 78 13.41 18.25 -10.03
C PRO A 78 14.39 17.70 -8.98
N GLN A 79 15.15 18.58 -8.30
CA GLN A 79 16.12 18.17 -7.27
C GLN A 79 15.47 17.49 -6.06
N ARG A 80 14.22 17.83 -5.74
CA ARG A 80 13.46 17.16 -4.67
C ARG A 80 13.02 15.77 -5.11
N TRP A 81 12.54 15.64 -6.35
CA TRP A 81 12.21 14.33 -6.93
C TRP A 81 13.44 13.43 -7.05
N ASP A 82 14.59 13.94 -7.48
CA ASP A 82 15.85 13.17 -7.52
C ASP A 82 16.24 12.67 -6.13
N ALA A 83 16.00 13.48 -5.09
CA ALA A 83 16.24 13.06 -3.70
C ALA A 83 15.26 11.99 -3.23
N VAL A 84 13.99 12.03 -3.65
CA VAL A 84 13.01 10.97 -3.42
C VAL A 84 13.46 9.68 -4.10
N GLU A 85 13.84 9.73 -5.39
CA GLU A 85 14.34 8.57 -6.12
C GLU A 85 15.58 7.96 -5.46
N ALA A 86 16.55 8.81 -5.07
CA ALA A 86 17.76 8.36 -4.40
C ALA A 86 17.47 7.69 -3.06
N ALA A 87 16.51 8.19 -2.29
CA ALA A 87 16.06 7.57 -1.04
C ALA A 87 15.44 6.19 -1.30
N LEU A 88 14.47 6.10 -2.22
CA LEU A 88 13.79 4.86 -2.57
C LEU A 88 14.79 3.81 -3.10
N ASN A 89 15.72 4.20 -3.96
CA ASN A 89 16.74 3.29 -4.50
C ASN A 89 17.74 2.80 -3.46
N LYS A 90 18.00 3.57 -2.40
CA LYS A 90 18.76 3.10 -1.23
C LYS A 90 17.97 2.11 -0.38
N GLY A 91 16.66 1.99 -0.60
CA GLY A 91 15.77 1.10 0.15
C GLY A 91 15.09 1.77 1.34
N GLN A 92 15.06 3.11 1.39
CA GLN A 92 14.22 3.84 2.32
C GLN A 92 12.77 3.78 1.84
N ALA A 93 11.84 3.41 2.73
CA ALA A 93 10.42 3.53 2.46
C ALA A 93 9.90 4.92 2.87
N LEU A 94 9.05 5.52 2.04
CA LEU A 94 8.53 6.87 2.26
C LEU A 94 7.01 6.87 2.41
N VAL A 95 6.51 7.39 3.52
CA VAL A 95 5.06 7.63 3.70
C VAL A 95 4.64 8.78 2.79
N VAL A 96 3.57 8.54 2.04
CA VAL A 96 2.86 9.54 1.22
C VAL A 96 1.49 9.75 1.85
N GLU A 97 1.12 11.02 2.00
CA GLU A 97 -0.20 11.47 2.45
C GLU A 97 -0.55 12.70 1.61
N GLY A 98 -1.77 12.73 1.08
CA GLY A 98 -2.21 13.77 0.17
C GLY A 98 -3.63 13.49 -0.31
N ARG A 99 -4.22 14.43 -1.05
CA ARG A 99 -5.54 14.20 -1.63
C ARG A 99 -5.45 13.13 -2.71
N GLY A 100 -6.51 12.36 -2.87
CA GLY A 100 -6.60 11.38 -3.93
C GLY A 100 -6.25 11.95 -5.31
N THR A 101 -6.71 13.17 -5.63
CA THR A 101 -6.35 13.89 -6.87
C THR A 101 -4.86 14.21 -7.05
N GLU A 102 -4.04 14.14 -6.01
CA GLU A 102 -2.63 14.52 -6.02
C GLU A 102 -1.69 13.29 -5.99
N ILE A 103 -2.09 12.23 -5.27
CA ILE A 103 -1.21 11.10 -4.97
C ILE A 103 -1.71 9.75 -5.51
N SER A 104 -2.90 9.72 -6.12
CA SER A 104 -3.45 8.49 -6.70
C SER A 104 -2.74 8.07 -7.98
N GLY A 105 -2.55 6.77 -8.16
CA GLY A 105 -2.23 6.20 -9.48
C GLY A 105 -3.47 6.09 -10.37
N ASP A 106 -3.26 5.89 -11.68
CA ASP A 106 -4.28 5.90 -12.74
C ASP A 106 -5.51 4.99 -12.51
N LYS A 107 -5.38 3.96 -11.67
CA LYS A 107 -6.45 2.98 -11.35
C LYS A 107 -7.05 3.12 -9.93
N SER A 108 -6.64 4.15 -9.20
CA SER A 108 -7.12 4.42 -7.84
C SER A 108 -8.56 4.92 -7.85
N LYS A 109 -9.42 4.39 -6.99
CA LYS A 109 -10.76 4.97 -6.76
C LYS A 109 -10.70 6.37 -6.16
N PHE A 110 -9.57 6.74 -5.57
CA PHE A 110 -9.34 8.06 -5.01
C PHE A 110 -8.88 9.08 -6.05
N ALA A 111 -8.66 8.71 -7.33
CA ALA A 111 -8.12 9.64 -8.33
C ALA A 111 -8.96 10.91 -8.52
N ASN A 112 -10.27 10.84 -8.26
CA ASN A 112 -11.19 11.98 -8.30
C ASN A 112 -11.68 12.42 -6.90
N SER A 113 -11.08 11.87 -5.84
CA SER A 113 -11.47 12.16 -4.45
C SER A 113 -10.65 13.32 -3.90
N THR A 114 -11.35 14.27 -3.29
CA THR A 114 -10.74 15.32 -2.45
C THR A 114 -10.39 14.82 -1.05
N GLY A 115 -10.81 13.60 -0.71
CA GLY A 115 -10.41 12.92 0.52
C GLY A 115 -8.91 12.65 0.54
N PHE A 116 -8.34 12.71 1.75
CA PHE A 116 -6.95 12.33 1.96
C PHE A 116 -6.80 10.80 1.83
N HIS A 117 -5.65 10.37 1.34
CA HIS A 117 -5.26 8.97 1.35
C HIS A 117 -3.80 8.86 1.76
N ALA A 118 -3.37 7.67 2.16
CA ALA A 118 -1.98 7.44 2.52
C ALA A 118 -1.51 6.03 2.15
N PHE A 119 -0.28 5.95 1.68
CA PHE A 119 0.39 4.71 1.29
C PHE A 119 1.91 4.85 1.46
N VAL A 120 2.65 3.77 1.23
CA VAL A 120 4.11 3.75 1.37
C VAL A 120 4.77 3.60 0.00
N LEU A 121 5.65 4.51 -0.40
CA LEU A 121 6.53 4.33 -1.56
C LEU A 121 7.76 3.52 -1.19
N LEU A 122 8.17 2.63 -2.10
CA LEU A 122 9.16 1.58 -1.83
C LEU A 122 10.32 1.55 -2.81
N GLN A 123 10.08 1.88 -4.07
CA GLN A 123 11.07 1.74 -5.14
C GLN A 123 10.69 2.62 -6.33
N VAL A 124 11.67 3.01 -7.14
CA VAL A 124 11.43 3.57 -8.48
C VAL A 124 11.89 2.54 -9.51
N ILE A 125 11.07 2.34 -10.52
CA ILE A 125 11.39 1.54 -11.69
C ILE A 125 11.25 2.39 -12.95
N GLU A 126 11.82 1.91 -14.04
CA GLU A 126 11.69 2.51 -15.37
C GLU A 126 11.11 1.44 -16.28
N ASP A 127 10.11 1.79 -17.08
CA ASP A 127 9.55 0.88 -18.08
C ASP A 127 10.41 0.83 -19.36
N GLY A 128 9.99 0.02 -20.33
CA GLY A 128 10.72 -0.16 -21.58
C GLY A 128 10.85 1.11 -22.44
N ASP A 129 10.02 2.13 -22.17
CA ASP A 129 10.00 3.41 -22.90
C ASP A 129 10.76 4.52 -22.14
N GLY A 130 11.46 4.17 -21.05
CA GLY A 130 12.20 5.13 -20.23
C GLY A 130 11.33 5.93 -19.26
N LYS A 131 10.03 5.60 -19.15
CA LYS A 131 9.13 6.29 -18.22
C LYS A 131 9.29 5.70 -16.83
N LYS A 132 9.52 6.58 -15.86
CA LYS A 132 9.69 6.19 -14.46
C LYS A 132 8.34 5.99 -13.76
N TRP A 133 8.26 4.92 -12.98
CA TRP A 133 7.13 4.57 -12.14
C TRP A 133 7.58 4.41 -10.69
N PHE A 134 6.74 4.81 -9.75
CA PHE A 134 6.97 4.56 -8.34
C PHE A 134 6.22 3.30 -7.93
N ILE A 135 6.88 2.38 -7.25
CA ILE A 135 6.23 1.23 -6.63
C ILE A 135 5.84 1.62 -5.21
N GLY A 136 4.58 1.43 -4.87
CA GLY A 136 4.06 1.67 -3.53
C GLY A 136 3.21 0.53 -3.01
N PHE A 137 3.07 0.48 -1.68
CA PHE A 137 2.18 -0.39 -0.94
C PHE A 137 1.03 0.42 -0.34
N ASP A 138 -0.18 0.09 -0.75
CA ASP A 138 -1.41 0.64 -0.20
C ASP A 138 -2.04 -0.37 0.75
N PRO A 139 -2.18 -0.07 2.05
CA PRO A 139 -2.84 -0.98 2.98
C PRO A 139 -4.35 -1.12 2.72
N ASP A 140 -4.97 -0.23 1.94
CA ASP A 140 -6.41 -0.22 1.72
C ASP A 140 -6.85 -1.25 0.67
N VAL A 141 -7.57 -2.28 1.14
CA VAL A 141 -8.07 -3.37 0.29
C VAL A 141 -9.18 -2.90 -0.66
N SER A 142 -9.67 -1.69 -0.52
CA SER A 142 -10.71 -1.10 -1.36
C SER A 142 -10.18 -0.08 -2.37
N ALA A 143 -8.90 0.27 -2.29
CA ALA A 143 -8.29 1.36 -3.06
C ALA A 143 -8.50 1.25 -4.57
N THR A 144 -8.65 0.02 -5.07
CA THR A 144 -8.94 -0.27 -6.48
C THR A 144 -10.06 -1.32 -6.58
N THR A 145 -10.67 -1.42 -7.76
CA THR A 145 -11.64 -2.49 -8.03
C THR A 145 -10.98 -3.87 -7.96
N GLU A 146 -9.72 -3.97 -8.39
CA GLU A 146 -8.95 -5.21 -8.38
C GLU A 146 -8.66 -5.71 -6.94
N THR A 147 -8.19 -4.80 -6.07
CA THR A 147 -7.94 -5.11 -4.64
C THR A 147 -9.24 -5.54 -3.94
N GLN A 148 -10.33 -4.80 -4.17
CA GLN A 148 -11.63 -5.11 -3.55
C GLN A 148 -12.17 -6.46 -4.03
N LYS A 149 -12.08 -6.73 -5.33
CA LYS A 149 -12.54 -8.01 -5.90
C LYS A 149 -11.74 -9.18 -5.34
N LEU A 150 -10.43 -9.05 -5.20
CA LEU A 150 -9.60 -10.08 -4.59
C LEU A 150 -9.99 -10.31 -3.13
N TRP A 151 -10.14 -9.24 -2.34
CA TRP A 151 -10.62 -9.34 -0.96
C TRP A 151 -11.96 -10.08 -0.86
N ASN A 152 -12.94 -9.67 -1.66
CA ASN A 152 -14.27 -10.29 -1.67
C ASN A 152 -14.21 -11.79 -2.01
N ASN A 153 -13.37 -12.19 -2.97
CA ASN A 153 -13.16 -13.59 -3.31
C ASN A 153 -12.51 -14.38 -2.16
N LEU A 154 -11.54 -13.78 -1.47
CA LEU A 154 -10.88 -14.40 -0.32
C LEU A 154 -11.86 -14.58 0.85
N ILE A 155 -12.74 -13.60 1.10
CA ILE A 155 -13.79 -13.70 2.12
C ILE A 155 -14.78 -14.82 1.77
N ARG A 156 -15.23 -14.89 0.52
CA ARG A 156 -16.09 -16.00 0.06
C ARG A 156 -15.45 -17.36 0.29
N ALA A 157 -14.18 -17.51 -0.09
CA ALA A 157 -13.45 -18.75 0.07
C ALA A 157 -13.20 -19.10 1.55
N ALA A 158 -12.95 -18.11 2.40
CA ALA A 158 -12.69 -18.34 3.83
C ALA A 158 -13.92 -18.79 4.61
N PHE A 159 -15.12 -18.35 4.20
CA PHE A 159 -16.38 -18.65 4.87
C PHE A 159 -17.31 -19.58 4.08
N ASP A 160 -16.87 -20.08 2.94
CA ASP A 160 -17.67 -20.92 2.01
C ASP A 160 -19.05 -20.30 1.70
N THR A 161 -19.05 -19.02 1.33
CA THR A 161 -20.28 -18.26 1.04
C THR A 161 -20.39 -17.88 -0.44
N THR A 162 -21.62 -17.86 -0.94
CA THR A 162 -22.00 -17.40 -2.29
C THR A 162 -22.63 -16.01 -2.29
N ASP A 163 -22.60 -15.31 -1.15
CA ASP A 163 -23.14 -13.97 -1.00
C ASP A 163 -22.55 -12.98 -2.03
N LYS A 164 -23.38 -12.02 -2.45
CA LYS A 164 -22.96 -10.94 -3.36
C LYS A 164 -22.07 -9.93 -2.64
N ASP A 165 -21.34 -9.12 -3.41
CA ASP A 165 -20.35 -8.18 -2.87
C ASP A 165 -20.96 -7.22 -1.83
N GLU A 166 -22.20 -6.75 -2.06
CA GLU A 166 -22.96 -5.88 -1.17
C GLU A 166 -23.31 -6.53 0.18
N ASP A 167 -23.40 -7.86 0.22
CA ASP A 167 -23.77 -8.63 1.41
C ASP A 167 -22.54 -9.14 2.18
N LEU A 168 -21.32 -8.89 1.68
CA LEU A 168 -20.10 -9.39 2.30
C LEU A 168 -19.70 -8.65 3.59
N GLY A 169 -20.30 -7.49 3.88
CA GLY A 169 -20.00 -6.71 5.08
C GLY A 169 -20.12 -7.52 6.38
N LYS A 170 -21.14 -8.39 6.47
CA LYS A 170 -21.39 -9.27 7.63
C LYS A 170 -20.26 -10.29 7.88
N TRP A 171 -19.46 -10.60 6.87
CA TRP A 171 -18.33 -11.54 6.99
C TRP A 171 -17.04 -10.84 7.38
N ASN A 172 -16.88 -9.55 7.04
CA ASN A 172 -15.71 -8.78 7.43
C ASN A 172 -15.54 -8.74 8.96
N GLU A 173 -16.65 -8.65 9.71
CA GLU A 173 -16.64 -8.70 11.18
C GLU A 173 -16.17 -10.04 11.75
N LYS A 174 -16.36 -11.14 11.00
CA LYS A 174 -16.00 -12.51 11.39
C LYS A 174 -14.56 -12.87 11.03
N VAL A 175 -13.85 -12.02 10.29
CA VAL A 175 -12.44 -12.26 9.90
C VAL A 175 -11.57 -12.48 11.13
N LYS A 176 -11.85 -11.79 12.25
CA LYS A 176 -11.14 -11.96 13.52
C LYS A 176 -11.22 -13.37 14.12
N ASP A 177 -12.23 -14.15 13.72
CA ASP A 177 -12.49 -15.50 14.22
C ASP A 177 -11.84 -16.58 13.32
N LEU A 178 -11.23 -16.19 12.20
CA LEU A 178 -10.50 -17.11 11.32
C LEU A 178 -9.24 -17.66 12.01
N LYS A 179 -8.90 -18.90 11.66
CA LYS A 179 -7.66 -19.53 12.09
C LYS A 179 -6.45 -18.84 11.45
N ALA A 180 -5.30 -18.98 12.11
CA ALA A 180 -4.06 -18.30 11.75
C ALA A 180 -3.57 -18.64 10.32
N ASP A 181 -3.73 -19.89 9.89
CA ASP A 181 -3.44 -20.33 8.52
C ASP A 181 -4.25 -19.56 7.48
N LYS A 182 -5.54 -19.34 7.74
CA LYS A 182 -6.42 -18.64 6.80
C LYS A 182 -6.21 -17.14 6.81
N LEU A 183 -5.93 -16.56 7.98
CA LEU A 183 -5.48 -15.16 8.09
C LEU A 183 -4.19 -14.93 7.32
N TYR A 184 -3.22 -15.85 7.45
CA TYR A 184 -1.96 -15.77 6.75
C TYR A 184 -2.15 -15.87 5.24
N GLU A 185 -2.97 -16.81 4.77
CA GLU A 185 -3.28 -16.96 3.34
C GLU A 185 -3.89 -15.68 2.76
N ILE A 186 -4.86 -15.07 3.45
CA ILE A 186 -5.47 -13.80 3.02
C ILE A 186 -4.38 -12.72 2.94
N LEU A 187 -3.60 -12.55 4.01
CA LEU A 187 -2.56 -11.54 4.09
C LEU A 187 -1.51 -11.71 2.98
N THR A 188 -0.95 -12.90 2.83
CA THR A 188 0.07 -13.16 1.81
C THR A 188 -0.50 -13.02 0.41
N THR A 189 -1.73 -13.45 0.15
CA THR A 189 -2.33 -13.33 -1.19
C THR A 189 -2.53 -11.86 -1.56
N MET A 190 -2.99 -11.03 -0.63
CA MET A 190 -3.19 -9.60 -0.87
C MET A 190 -1.87 -8.84 -1.10
N VAL A 191 -0.80 -9.23 -0.43
CA VAL A 191 0.50 -8.53 -0.46
C VAL A 191 1.44 -9.10 -1.54
N LEU A 192 1.59 -10.42 -1.58
CA LEU A 192 2.56 -11.15 -2.42
C LEU A 192 1.93 -11.75 -3.68
N GLY A 193 0.60 -11.79 -3.77
CA GLY A 193 -0.12 -12.40 -4.88
C GLY A 193 -0.08 -13.92 -4.81
N THR A 194 -0.56 -14.56 -5.88
CA THR A 194 -0.60 -16.02 -6.02
C THR A 194 0.65 -16.58 -6.72
N THR A 195 1.51 -15.72 -7.26
CA THR A 195 2.72 -16.12 -7.98
C THR A 195 3.96 -16.05 -7.08
N THR A 196 4.97 -16.87 -7.38
CA THR A 196 6.19 -16.97 -6.57
C THR A 196 7.11 -15.75 -6.70
N SER A 197 7.00 -15.00 -7.80
CA SER A 197 7.86 -13.85 -8.11
C SER A 197 7.11 -12.51 -8.20
N GLY A 198 5.78 -12.50 -8.23
CA GLY A 198 4.97 -11.30 -8.43
C GLY A 198 4.70 -10.52 -7.15
N PHE A 199 3.73 -9.61 -7.20
CA PHE A 199 3.14 -9.02 -6.01
C PHE A 199 1.62 -9.17 -6.07
N GLY A 200 0.96 -9.02 -4.92
CA GLY A 200 -0.47 -8.86 -4.85
C GLY A 200 -0.88 -7.42 -5.18
N PRO A 201 -2.19 -7.16 -5.35
CA PRO A 201 -2.68 -5.89 -5.89
C PRO A 201 -2.49 -4.68 -4.93
N LEU A 202 -2.07 -4.92 -3.69
CA LEU A 202 -1.71 -3.86 -2.75
C LEU A 202 -0.33 -3.25 -3.04
N VAL A 203 0.57 -3.97 -3.71
CA VAL A 203 1.83 -3.41 -4.21
C VAL A 203 1.70 -3.11 -5.69
N ARG A 204 1.81 -1.85 -6.07
CA ARG A 204 1.52 -1.41 -7.45
C ARG A 204 2.29 -0.18 -7.87
N GLY A 205 2.27 0.09 -9.19
CA GLY A 205 2.85 1.27 -9.80
C GLY A 205 1.98 2.52 -9.63
N TYR A 206 2.65 3.65 -9.39
CA TYR A 206 2.08 4.99 -9.30
C TYR A 206 2.79 5.89 -10.31
N ALA A 207 2.03 6.51 -11.21
CA ALA A 207 2.48 7.56 -12.11
C ALA A 207 2.28 8.92 -11.44
N ILE A 208 3.16 9.27 -10.49
CA ILE A 208 3.06 10.56 -9.79
C ILE A 208 3.56 11.67 -10.73
N ASP A 209 2.82 12.78 -10.82
CA ASP A 209 3.22 13.96 -11.59
C ASP A 209 4.46 14.63 -10.96
N ARG A 210 5.60 14.47 -11.62
CA ARG A 210 6.90 14.97 -11.16
C ARG A 210 7.17 16.43 -11.51
N THR A 211 6.26 17.08 -12.22
CA THR A 211 6.40 18.49 -12.61
C THR A 211 5.90 19.45 -11.54
N LYS A 212 5.24 18.93 -10.50
CA LYS A 212 4.61 19.71 -9.43
C LYS A 212 5.20 19.37 -8.07
N GLU A 213 5.01 20.29 -7.13
CA GLU A 213 5.08 19.95 -5.72
C GLU A 213 3.86 19.11 -5.35
N LEU A 214 4.00 18.20 -4.37
CA LEU A 214 2.81 17.70 -3.71
C LEU A 214 2.32 18.80 -2.77
N GLU A 215 1.11 19.30 -3.01
CA GLU A 215 0.47 20.22 -2.08
C GLU A 215 0.51 19.58 -0.69
N GLY A 216 1.14 20.27 0.26
CA GLY A 216 1.22 19.73 1.62
C GLY A 216 -0.19 19.50 2.13
N ALA A 217 -0.42 18.39 2.82
CA ALA A 217 -1.66 18.14 3.54
C ALA A 217 -1.95 19.32 4.49
N TRP A 218 -2.74 20.29 4.03
CA TRP A 218 -3.28 21.35 4.86
C TRP A 218 -4.39 20.69 5.67
N ARG A 219 -4.05 20.33 6.92
CA ARG A 219 -5.06 20.21 7.97
C ARG A 219 -5.36 21.64 8.42
N GLY A 220 -6.15 22.35 7.61
CA GLY A 220 -6.87 23.54 8.06
C GLY A 220 -7.97 23.13 9.01
#